data_AF-A0A967XN71-F1
#
_entry.id   AF-A0A967XN71-F1
#
_cell.length_a   1.000
_cell.length_b   1.000
_cell.length_c   1.000
_cell.angle_alpha   90.00
_cell.angle_beta   90.00
_cell.angle_gamma   90.00
#
_symmetry.space_group_name_H-M   'P 1'
#
loop_
_entity.id
_entity.type
_entity.pdbx_description
1 polymer ?
#
loop_
_entity_poly.entity_id
_entity_poly.type
_entity_poly.pdbx_seq_one_letter_code
_entity_poly.pdbx_strand_id
1 'polypeptide(L)' 'DHDRFAHYARKADITRAAVEGTPVVAICGKVWVPSRDPARYPVCPTCEEIKARLDARKAN' A
#
# COMPACT_ATOMS: atom_id res chain seq x y z
N ASP A 1 13.06 8.57 -2.65
CA ASP A 1 12.61 7.65 -3.72
C ASP A 1 11.52 6.76 -3.15
N HIS A 2 10.26 7.02 -3.54
CA HIS A 2 9.11 6.27 -3.05
C HIS A 2 8.94 4.91 -3.75
N ASP A 3 9.82 4.55 -4.69
CA ASP A 3 9.81 3.26 -5.40
C ASP A 3 10.59 2.17 -4.65
N ARG A 4 11.15 2.49 -3.47
CA ARG A 4 11.82 1.54 -2.57
C ARG A 4 11.03 1.19 -1.31
N PHE A 5 9.79 1.65 -1.21
CA PHE A 5 8.93 1.38 -0.07
C PHE A 5 7.72 0.53 -0.46
N ALA A 6 7.30 -0.36 0.43
CA ALA A 6 6.02 -1.03 0.33
C ALA A 6 4.90 -0.05 0.72
N HIS A 7 3.79 -0.06 -0.03
CA HIS A 7 2.65 0.83 0.19
C HIS A 7 1.40 0.04 0.53
N TYR A 8 0.56 0.57 1.41
CA TYR A 8 -0.73 -0.03 1.73
C TYR A 8 -1.83 0.50 0.81
N ALA A 9 -2.66 -0.42 0.33
CA ALA A 9 -3.96 -0.16 -0.29
C ALA A 9 -4.92 -1.28 0.11
N ARG A 10 -6.17 -1.22 -0.36
CA ARG A 10 -7.14 -2.30 -0.10
C ARG A 10 -6.63 -3.60 -0.72
N LYS A 11 -6.58 -4.68 0.08
CA LYS A 11 -6.05 -5.99 -0.35
C LYS A 11 -6.66 -6.47 -1.67
N ALA A 12 -7.99 -6.35 -1.81
CA ALA A 12 -8.69 -6.74 -3.03
C ALA A 12 -8.24 -5.94 -4.27
N ASP A 13 -7.99 -4.64 -4.12
CA ASP A 13 -7.52 -3.80 -5.22
C ASP A 13 -6.08 -4.13 -5.60
N ILE A 14 -5.20 -4.39 -4.62
CA ILE A 14 -3.82 -4.83 -4.89
C ILE A 14 -3.81 -6.15 -5.64
N THR A 15 -4.59 -7.14 -5.20
CA THR A 15 -4.67 -8.45 -5.86
C THR A 15 -5.16 -8.31 -7.30
N ARG A 16 -6.23 -7.53 -7.54
CA ARG A 16 -6.74 -7.28 -8.89
C ARG A 16 -5.70 -6.58 -9.76
N ALA A 17 -5.11 -5.50 -9.25
CA ALA A 17 -4.09 -4.72 -9.96
C ALA A 17 -2.84 -5.54 -10.32
N ALA A 18 -2.42 -6.44 -9.43
CA ALA A 18 -1.29 -7.34 -9.69
C ALA A 18 -1.58 -8.35 -10.82
N VAL A 19 -2.82 -8.81 -10.95
CA VAL A 19 -3.25 -9.73 -12.02
C VAL A 19 -3.45 -9.01 -13.34
N GLU A 20 -4.09 -7.84 -13.31
CA GLU A 20 -4.44 -7.07 -14.51
C GLU A 20 -3.29 -6.19 -15.01
N GLY A 21 -2.23 -5.99 -14.22
CA GLY A 21 -1.15 -5.06 -14.53
C GLY A 21 -1.59 -3.59 -14.51
N THR A 22 -2.66 -3.28 -13.77
CA THR A 22 -3.25 -1.94 -13.69
C THR A 22 -2.70 -1.14 -12.51
N PRO A 23 -2.70 0.20 -12.58
CA PRO A 23 -2.25 1.03 -11.47
C PRO A 23 -3.27 1.02 -10.31
N VAL A 24 -2.75 1.04 -9.08
CA VAL A 24 -3.53 1.19 -7.84
C VAL A 24 -3.00 2.38 -7.04
N VAL A 25 -3.89 3.02 -6.26
CA VAL A 25 -3.58 4.17 -5.43
C VAL A 25 -3.42 3.73 -3.97
N ALA A 26 -2.31 4.12 -3.35
CA ALA A 26 -1.99 3.84 -1.95
C ALA A 26 -2.76 4.78 -1.03
N ILE A 27 -2.88 4.40 0.25
CA ILE A 27 -3.46 5.28 1.27
C ILE A 27 -2.62 6.56 1.48
N CYS A 28 -1.34 6.54 1.12
CA CYS A 28 -0.47 7.73 1.12
C CYS A 28 -0.59 8.57 -0.17
N GLY A 29 -1.38 8.14 -1.16
CA GLY A 29 -1.56 8.81 -2.46
C GLY A 29 -0.61 8.36 -3.57
N LYS A 30 0.37 7.50 -3.29
CA LYS A 30 1.26 6.94 -4.33
C LYS A 30 0.47 6.07 -5.31
N VAL A 31 0.65 6.30 -6.60
CA VAL A 31 0.15 5.43 -7.67
C VAL A 31 1.26 4.45 -8.06
N TRP A 32 0.96 3.15 -8.13
CA TRP A 32 1.92 2.14 -8.56
C TRP A 32 1.23 0.93 -9.23
N VAL A 33 1.98 0.19 -10.05
CA VAL A 33 1.56 -1.11 -10.58
C VAL A 33 2.26 -2.21 -9.76
N PRO A 34 1.53 -3.10 -9.06
CA PRO A 34 2.13 -4.15 -8.25
C PRO A 34 2.90 -5.15 -9.14
N SER A 35 4.22 -5.24 -8.96
CA SER A 35 5.09 -6.09 -9.78
C SER A 35 6.22 -6.78 -9.01
N ARG A 36 6.43 -6.42 -7.74
CA ARG A 36 7.52 -6.92 -6.89
C ARG A 36 6.99 -7.41 -5.55
N ASP A 37 7.75 -8.29 -4.91
CA ASP A 37 7.47 -8.78 -3.56
C ASP A 37 7.63 -7.63 -2.53
N PRO A 38 6.54 -7.15 -1.90
CA PRO A 38 6.59 -6.05 -0.95
C PRO A 38 7.35 -6.41 0.35
N ALA A 39 7.52 -7.69 0.68
CA ALA A 39 8.21 -8.11 1.90
C ALA A 39 9.72 -7.79 1.89
N ARG A 40 10.27 -7.47 0.71
CA ARG A 40 11.68 -7.09 0.52
C ARG A 40 11.95 -5.61 0.76
N TYR A 41 10.93 -4.82 1.05
CA TYR A 41 11.01 -3.37 1.14
C TYR A 41 10.50 -2.89 2.50
N PRO A 42 11.11 -1.85 3.09
CA PRO A 42 10.52 -1.17 4.24
C PRO A 42 9.15 -0.60 3.86
N VAL A 43 8.22 -0.53 4.81
CA VAL A 43 6.91 0.09 4.56
C VAL A 43 7.09 1.62 4.48
N CYS A 44 6.29 2.26 3.64
CA CYS A 44 6.23 3.71 3.56
C CYS A 44 5.82 4.30 4.92
N PRO A 45 6.62 5.19 5.54
CA PRO A 45 6.31 5.73 6.88
C PRO A 45 4.92 6.37 6.97
N THR A 46 4.52 7.09 5.92
CA THR A 46 3.17 7.68 5.83
C THR A 46 2.07 6.61 5.79
N CYS A 47 2.30 5.48 5.10
CA CYS A 47 1.36 4.37 5.11
C CYS A 47 1.26 3.74 6.51
N GLU A 48 2.37 3.60 7.24
CA GLU A 48 2.38 3.09 8.61
C GLU A 48 1.57 4.00 9.54
N GLU A 49 1.81 5.31 9.51
CA GLU A 49 1.08 6.29 10.33
C GLU A 49 -0.43 6.26 10.06
N ILE A 50 -0.83 6.25 8.78
CA ILE A 50 -2.25 6.23 8.40
C ILE A 50 -2.89 4.90 8.81
N LYS A 51 -2.19 3.77 8.60
CA LYS A 51 -2.70 2.44 8.99
C LYS A 51 -2.91 2.35 10.50
N ALA A 52 -1.95 2.81 11.30
CA ALA A 52 -2.07 2.86 12.76
C ALA A 52 -3.29 3.69 13.21
N ARG A 53 -3.52 4.86 12.59
CA ARG A 53 -4.71 5.68 12.85
C ARG A 53 -6.01 4.96 12.46
N LEU A 54 -6.03 4.26 11.32
CA LEU A 54 -7.20 3.50 10.87
C LEU A 54 -7.52 2.33 11.82
N ASP A 55 -6.51 1.67 12.35
CA ASP A 55 -6.69 0.57 13.31
C ASP A 55 -7.20 1.10 14.66
N ALA A 56 -6.65 2.22 15.14
CA ALA A 56 -7.13 2.87 16.36
C ALA A 56 -8.60 3.29 16.27
N ARG A 57 -9.06 3.76 15.09
CA ARG A 57 -10.47 4.13 14.86
C ARG A 57 -11.43 2.93 14.83
N LYS A 58 -10.96 1.72 14.51
CA LYS A 58 -11.79 0.51 14.48
C LYS A 58 -11.98 -0.14 15.85
N ALA A 59 -11.09 0.17 16.80
CA ALA A 59 -11.14 -0.33 18.16
C ALA A 59 -12.11 0.46 19.07
N ASN A 60 -12.80 1.46 18.51
CA ASN A 60 -13.69 2.39 19.18
C ASN A 60 -15.06 2.40 18.50
#